data_AF-A0A401YWI0-F1
#
_entry.id   AF-A0A401YWI0-F1
#
_cell.length_a   1.000
_cell.length_b   1.000
_cell.length_c   1.000
_cell.angle_alpha   90.00
_cell.angle_beta   90.00
_cell.angle_gamma   90.00
#
_symmetry.space_group_name_H-M   'P 1'
#
loop_
_entity.id
_entity.type
_entity.pdbx_description
1 polymer ?
#
loop_
_entity_poly.entity_id
_entity_poly.type
_entity_poly.pdbx_seq_one_letter_code
_entity_poly.pdbx_strand_id
1 'polypeptide(L)'
;MRAYEPGIPASDPDVCAFRRAALPVWPLLHAPGPGRDGLRLGLTHTGLAADLGRERVVRITTGNIPDVLDSHAPSRRFLRDVGLVDAPPVCPDPDRPLWVGALDAFDPDGHRDPPNAARLVRIGGVDVIGSRVDLLPDADDGRVHGWYRDDEPELFPIAADPSTLAFAQWSIVRVREYDREFAITDDYDGLAAIMTAVPGTVDPMAVRGPAAYRPNVFDDEAGGLLYG
;
A
#
# COMPACT_ATOMS: atom_id res chain seq x y z
N MET A 1 -31.85 -34.41 3.50
CA MET A 1 -30.87 -33.82 4.43
C MET A 1 -29.68 -34.76 4.45
N ARG A 2 -28.60 -34.46 3.69
CA ARG A 2 -27.39 -35.31 3.66
C ARG A 2 -26.67 -35.15 5.00
N ALA A 3 -26.35 -36.28 5.63
CA ALA A 3 -25.60 -36.30 6.88
C ALA A 3 -24.22 -35.64 6.68
N TYR A 4 -23.82 -34.83 7.66
CA TYR A 4 -22.47 -34.29 7.75
C TYR A 4 -21.50 -35.45 8.03
N GLU A 5 -20.68 -35.80 7.03
CA GLU A 5 -19.58 -36.73 7.19
C GLU A 5 -18.35 -35.99 7.75
N PRO A 6 -17.84 -36.34 8.93
CA PRO A 6 -16.74 -35.63 9.59
C PRO A 6 -15.34 -35.98 9.01
N GLY A 7 -15.28 -36.48 7.78
CA GLY A 7 -14.06 -36.99 7.14
C GLY A 7 -13.34 -36.03 6.19
N ILE A 8 -13.76 -34.77 6.09
CA ILE A 8 -13.07 -33.76 5.27
C ILE A 8 -12.36 -32.77 6.21
N PRO A 9 -11.22 -33.18 6.77
CA PRO A 9 -10.02 -32.39 6.56
C PRO A 9 -8.87 -33.29 6.08
N ALA A 10 -9.16 -34.17 5.13
CA ALA A 10 -8.16 -34.65 4.17
C ALA A 10 -8.43 -34.01 2.81
N SER A 11 -8.71 -32.71 2.81
CA SER A 11 -8.89 -31.94 1.58
C SER A 11 -7.57 -31.88 0.82
N ASP A 12 -7.70 -31.81 -0.50
CA ASP A 12 -6.65 -31.43 -1.44
C ASP A 12 -5.68 -30.41 -0.81
N PRO A 13 -4.36 -30.73 -0.72
CA PRO A 13 -3.38 -29.84 -0.10
C PRO A 13 -3.42 -28.43 -0.70
N ASP A 14 -3.75 -28.30 -1.98
CA ASP A 14 -3.84 -27.02 -2.69
C ASP A 14 -5.03 -26.20 -2.20
N VAL A 15 -6.17 -26.84 -1.91
CA VAL A 15 -7.35 -26.18 -1.33
C VAL A 15 -7.09 -25.73 0.12
N CYS A 16 -6.28 -26.48 0.87
CA CYS A 16 -5.83 -26.09 2.20
C CYS A 16 -4.84 -24.91 2.17
N ALA A 17 -3.94 -24.88 1.19
CA ALA A 17 -2.98 -23.79 1.02
C ALA A 17 -3.69 -22.49 0.61
N PHE A 18 -4.54 -22.54 -0.42
CA PHE A 18 -5.35 -21.39 -0.85
C PHE A 18 -6.19 -20.79 0.28
N ARG A 19 -6.86 -21.63 1.09
CA ARG A 19 -7.66 -21.15 2.23
C ARG A 19 -6.82 -20.48 3.30
N ARG A 20 -5.62 -21.00 3.58
CA ARG A 20 -4.67 -20.38 4.51
C ARG A 20 -4.21 -19.02 4.00
N ALA A 21 -3.90 -18.92 2.70
CA ALA A 21 -3.52 -17.67 2.06
C ALA A 21 -4.66 -16.64 1.97
N ALA A 22 -5.92 -17.08 1.84
CA ALA A 22 -7.08 -16.19 1.76
C ALA A 22 -7.51 -15.63 3.12
N LEU A 23 -7.34 -16.40 4.19
CA LEU A 23 -7.78 -16.07 5.54
C LEU A 23 -7.33 -14.67 6.03
N PRO A 24 -6.05 -14.25 5.89
CA PRO A 24 -5.61 -12.96 6.40
C PRO A 24 -6.20 -11.76 5.65
N VAL A 25 -6.47 -11.90 4.36
CA VAL A 25 -6.71 -10.79 3.43
C VAL A 25 -8.17 -10.66 3.03
N TRP A 26 -8.88 -11.77 2.82
CA TRP A 26 -10.29 -11.75 2.36
C TRP A 26 -11.24 -10.97 3.27
N PRO A 27 -11.18 -11.10 4.62
CA PRO A 27 -12.05 -10.33 5.50
C PRO A 27 -11.87 -8.81 5.37
N LEU A 28 -10.70 -8.35 4.91
CA LEU A 28 -10.43 -6.93 4.71
C LEU A 28 -11.31 -6.32 3.62
N LEU A 29 -11.80 -7.09 2.64
CA LEU A 29 -12.74 -6.59 1.62
C LEU A 29 -14.02 -5.98 2.20
N HIS A 30 -14.40 -6.39 3.40
CA HIS A 30 -15.63 -5.96 4.06
C HIS A 30 -15.38 -4.98 5.21
N ALA A 31 -14.12 -4.71 5.54
CA ALA A 31 -13.76 -3.84 6.65
C ALA A 31 -13.88 -2.34 6.33
N PRO A 32 -13.42 -1.82 5.17
CA PRO A 32 -13.66 -0.44 4.79
C PRO A 32 -15.08 -0.25 4.24
N GLY A 33 -15.71 0.87 4.62
CA GLY A 33 -16.87 1.38 3.89
C GLY A 33 -16.48 2.01 2.54
N PRO A 34 -17.44 2.45 1.73
CA PRO A 34 -17.15 3.25 0.54
C PRO A 34 -16.44 4.56 0.96
N GLY A 35 -15.46 4.97 0.15
CA GLY A 35 -14.76 6.23 0.36
C GLY A 35 -15.65 7.45 0.15
N ARG A 36 -15.12 8.61 0.55
CA ARG A 36 -15.81 9.91 0.48
C ARG A 36 -14.93 10.92 -0.24
N ASP A 37 -15.59 11.92 -0.83
CA ASP A 37 -14.94 13.07 -1.45
C ASP A 37 -13.90 12.71 -2.53
N GLY A 38 -14.04 11.56 -3.20
CA GLY A 38 -13.12 11.12 -4.26
C GLY A 38 -12.09 10.06 -3.85
N LEU A 39 -11.95 9.76 -2.56
CA LEU A 39 -11.21 8.57 -2.12
C LEU A 39 -12.01 7.29 -2.39
N ARG A 40 -11.33 6.19 -2.66
CA ARG A 40 -11.95 4.89 -2.92
C ARG A 40 -12.43 4.19 -1.65
N LEU A 41 -11.69 4.28 -0.55
CA LEU A 41 -11.98 3.55 0.69
C LEU A 41 -12.27 4.47 1.87
N GLY A 42 -13.33 4.16 2.60
CA GLY A 42 -13.75 4.82 3.83
C GLY A 42 -13.05 4.26 5.05
N LEU A 43 -11.71 4.26 5.06
CA LEU A 43 -10.92 3.85 6.22
C LEU A 43 -11.00 4.89 7.34
N THR A 44 -10.87 4.43 8.57
CA THR A 44 -10.80 5.31 9.74
C THR A 44 -9.57 4.97 10.57
N HIS A 45 -8.98 5.97 11.22
CA HIS A 45 -7.86 5.74 12.14
C HIS A 45 -8.25 4.74 13.24
N THR A 46 -9.45 4.87 13.81
CA THR A 46 -9.93 3.95 14.85
C THR A 46 -10.04 2.52 14.34
N GLY A 47 -10.49 2.31 13.10
CA GLY A 47 -10.56 0.98 12.49
C GLY A 47 -9.18 0.36 12.28
N LEU A 48 -8.25 1.11 11.66
CA LEU A 48 -6.88 0.64 11.45
C LEU A 48 -6.17 0.37 12.78
N ALA A 49 -6.27 1.28 13.73
CA ALA A 49 -5.61 1.15 15.03
C ALA A 49 -6.23 0.08 15.94
N ALA A 50 -7.50 -0.28 15.73
CA ALA A 50 -8.12 -1.39 16.44
C ALA A 50 -7.57 -2.75 15.99
N ASP A 51 -7.17 -2.88 14.72
CA ASP A 51 -6.61 -4.11 14.17
C ASP A 51 -5.09 -4.17 14.36
N LEU A 52 -4.38 -3.06 14.10
CA LEU A 52 -2.91 -3.02 14.00
C LEU A 52 -2.20 -2.41 15.21
N GLY A 53 -2.94 -1.82 16.16
CA GLY A 53 -2.37 -0.94 17.17
C GLY A 53 -2.16 0.49 16.66
N ARG A 54 -2.08 1.44 17.59
CA ARG A 54 -1.99 2.89 17.26
C ARG A 54 -0.61 3.27 16.74
N GLU A 55 0.41 2.57 17.19
CA GLU A 55 1.82 2.75 16.86
C GLU A 55 2.12 2.40 15.41
N ARG A 56 1.31 1.54 14.78
CA ARG A 56 1.43 1.16 13.37
C ARG A 56 0.71 2.11 12.43
N VAL A 57 -0.07 3.07 12.93
CA VAL A 57 -0.85 4.00 12.10
C VAL A 57 -0.25 5.40 12.19
N VAL A 58 0.44 5.80 11.13
CA VAL A 58 1.20 7.04 11.05
C VAL A 58 0.36 8.13 10.41
N ARG A 59 0.02 9.14 11.20
CA ARG A 59 -0.65 10.37 10.74
C ARG A 59 0.34 11.49 10.56
N ILE A 60 0.12 12.33 9.56
CA ILE A 60 0.94 13.50 9.30
C ILE A 60 0.29 14.72 9.95
N THR A 61 1.04 15.39 10.81
CA THR A 61 0.56 16.61 11.50
C THR A 61 0.26 17.71 10.49
N THR A 62 -0.78 18.52 10.73
CA THR A 62 -1.22 19.56 9.79
C THR A 62 -0.14 20.57 9.40
N GLY A 63 0.80 20.87 10.31
CA GLY A 63 1.94 21.76 10.02
C GLY A 63 3.01 21.14 9.10
N ASN A 64 2.99 19.81 8.92
CA ASN A 64 3.93 19.08 8.07
C ASN A 64 3.31 18.76 6.69
N ILE A 65 1.98 18.80 6.60
CA ILE A 65 1.08 19.07 5.44
C ILE A 65 1.48 20.09 4.36
N PRO A 66 2.23 19.81 3.28
CA PRO A 66 2.54 20.88 2.32
C PRO A 66 1.28 21.39 1.61
N ASP A 67 1.15 22.71 1.52
CA ASP A 67 -0.07 23.40 1.04
C ASP A 67 -0.44 23.07 -0.41
N VAL A 68 0.51 22.56 -1.21
CA VAL A 68 0.22 22.04 -2.54
C VAL A 68 -0.90 20.99 -2.54
N LEU A 69 -1.00 20.16 -1.48
CA LEU A 69 -2.06 19.16 -1.30
C LEU A 69 -3.43 19.75 -0.98
N ASP A 70 -3.56 21.07 -0.75
CA ASP A 70 -4.86 21.72 -0.61
C ASP A 70 -5.72 21.58 -1.88
N SER A 71 -5.05 21.46 -3.04
CA SER A 71 -5.70 21.19 -4.33
C SER A 71 -6.42 19.83 -4.34
N HIS A 72 -5.93 18.86 -3.56
CA HIS A 72 -6.60 17.59 -3.31
C HIS A 72 -6.90 17.39 -1.81
N ALA A 73 -7.87 18.19 -1.33
CA ALA A 73 -8.37 18.16 0.05
C ALA A 73 -8.67 16.74 0.62
N PRO A 74 -9.16 15.75 -0.15
CA PRO A 74 -9.38 14.40 0.36
C PRO A 74 -8.09 13.70 0.80
N SER A 75 -7.02 13.77 -0.01
CA SER A 75 -5.71 13.17 0.35
C SER A 75 -5.11 13.84 1.57
N ARG A 76 -5.16 15.18 1.63
CA ARG A 76 -4.70 15.94 2.81
C ARG A 76 -5.43 15.51 4.08
N ARG A 77 -6.76 15.42 4.03
CA ARG A 77 -7.58 14.94 5.16
C ARG A 77 -7.23 13.52 5.56
N PHE A 78 -7.07 12.62 4.59
CA PHE A 78 -6.73 11.23 4.87
C PHE A 78 -5.41 11.11 5.62
N LEU A 79 -4.35 11.75 5.13
CA LEU A 79 -3.02 11.73 5.75
C LEU A 79 -3.03 12.33 7.17
N ARG A 80 -3.86 13.35 7.41
CA ARG A 80 -4.01 14.01 8.71
C ARG A 80 -4.84 13.20 9.70
N ASP A 81 -6.02 12.73 9.29
CA ASP A 81 -7.05 12.19 10.18
C ASP A 81 -7.00 10.67 10.32
N VAL A 82 -6.65 9.98 9.23
CA VAL A 82 -6.63 8.51 9.13
C VAL A 82 -5.20 8.00 9.26
N GLY A 83 -4.30 8.48 8.40
CA GLY A 83 -2.91 8.07 8.34
C GLY A 83 -2.65 6.87 7.44
N LEU A 84 -1.37 6.55 7.26
CA LEU A 84 -0.88 5.38 6.56
C LEU A 84 -0.44 4.31 7.56
N VAL A 85 -0.24 3.08 7.09
CA VAL A 85 0.28 2.00 7.94
C VAL A 85 1.80 1.96 7.81
N ASP A 86 2.50 1.81 8.92
CA ASP A 86 3.96 1.59 8.96
C ASP A 86 4.29 0.17 8.52
N ALA A 87 4.23 -0.05 7.22
CA ALA A 87 4.52 -1.32 6.57
C ALA A 87 4.95 -1.14 5.11
N PRO A 88 5.69 -2.10 4.53
CA PRO A 88 6.04 -2.13 3.12
C PRO A 88 4.81 -2.02 2.19
N PRO A 89 4.99 -1.57 0.93
CA PRO A 89 6.26 -1.28 0.25
C PRO A 89 7.01 -0.06 0.76
N VAL A 90 6.38 0.83 1.52
CA VAL A 90 7.00 2.10 1.91
C VAL A 90 6.60 2.51 3.31
N CYS A 91 7.59 2.90 4.11
CA CYS A 91 7.37 3.46 5.43
C CYS A 91 7.09 4.98 5.32
N PRO A 92 5.95 5.46 5.87
CA PRO A 92 5.66 6.89 5.93
C PRO A 92 6.69 7.60 6.83
N ASP A 93 7.09 8.81 6.44
CA ASP A 93 7.97 9.69 7.24
C ASP A 93 7.13 10.85 7.79
N PRO A 94 6.61 10.75 9.02
CA PRO A 94 5.71 11.76 9.59
C PRO A 94 6.41 13.08 9.94
N ASP A 95 7.73 13.03 10.10
CA ASP A 95 8.53 14.18 10.52
C ASP A 95 9.07 14.97 9.33
N ARG A 96 9.08 14.40 8.12
CA ARG A 96 9.57 15.04 6.90
C ARG A 96 8.70 14.85 5.64
N PRO A 97 7.37 15.00 5.70
CA PRO A 97 6.61 15.17 4.47
C PRO A 97 6.94 16.55 3.87
N LEU A 98 7.37 16.55 2.62
CA LEU A 98 7.91 17.74 1.96
C LEU A 98 7.38 17.82 0.53
N TRP A 99 7.07 19.04 0.11
CA TRP A 99 6.80 19.30 -1.30
C TRP A 99 8.03 18.94 -2.13
N VAL A 100 7.87 18.19 -3.23
CA VAL A 100 9.01 17.73 -4.04
C VAL A 100 9.80 18.91 -4.60
N GLY A 101 9.12 19.98 -5.05
CA GLY A 101 9.80 21.21 -5.48
C GLY A 101 10.59 21.94 -4.38
N ALA A 102 10.49 21.52 -3.12
CA ALA A 102 11.34 22.00 -2.01
C ALA A 102 12.52 21.05 -1.71
N LEU A 103 12.59 19.88 -2.34
CA LEU A 103 13.69 18.90 -2.17
C LEU A 103 14.98 19.35 -2.84
N ASP A 104 14.92 20.25 -3.83
CA ASP A 104 16.08 20.92 -4.44
C ASP A 104 17.02 21.56 -3.39
N ALA A 105 16.48 21.95 -2.23
CA ALA A 105 17.26 22.53 -1.13
C ALA A 105 17.99 21.48 -0.26
N PHE A 106 17.65 20.20 -0.39
CA PHE A 106 18.11 19.10 0.46
C PHE A 106 18.85 17.99 -0.29
N ASP A 107 18.89 18.04 -1.62
CA ASP A 107 19.60 17.07 -2.46
C ASP A 107 20.98 17.62 -2.87
N PRO A 108 22.07 17.23 -2.18
CA PRO A 108 23.42 17.67 -2.55
C PRO A 108 23.92 17.01 -3.84
N ASP A 109 23.28 15.93 -4.28
CA ASP A 109 23.71 15.08 -5.39
C ASP A 109 23.00 15.44 -6.70
N GLY A 110 22.12 16.45 -6.69
CA GLY A 110 21.56 17.10 -7.87
C GLY A 110 20.75 16.15 -8.75
N HIS A 111 20.05 15.19 -8.15
CA HIS A 111 19.25 14.23 -8.91
C HIS A 111 18.08 14.90 -9.63
N ARG A 112 17.63 14.26 -10.70
CA ARG A 112 16.54 14.80 -11.52
C ARG A 112 15.23 14.76 -10.75
N ASP A 113 14.48 15.85 -10.82
CA ASP A 113 13.11 15.91 -10.32
C ASP A 113 12.15 15.03 -11.14
N PRO A 114 11.14 14.42 -10.49
CA PRO A 114 10.07 13.75 -11.20
C PRO A 114 9.32 14.73 -12.11
N PRO A 115 8.76 14.26 -13.23
CA PRO A 115 7.84 15.07 -14.01
C PRO A 115 6.68 15.54 -13.11
N ASN A 116 6.29 16.79 -13.26
CA ASN A 116 5.25 17.43 -12.44
C ASN A 116 5.60 17.55 -10.95
N ALA A 117 6.89 17.67 -10.57
CA ALA A 117 7.32 17.90 -9.19
C ALA A 117 6.52 19.01 -8.44
N ALA A 118 6.07 20.04 -9.16
CA ALA A 118 5.27 21.14 -8.61
C ALA A 118 3.94 20.71 -7.93
N ARG A 119 3.43 19.50 -8.20
CA ARG A 119 2.20 18.96 -7.58
C ARG A 119 2.41 17.72 -6.72
N LEU A 120 3.66 17.24 -6.61
CA LEU A 120 3.99 16.01 -5.89
C LEU A 120 4.48 16.31 -4.48
N VAL A 121 4.05 15.52 -3.51
CA VAL A 121 4.52 15.62 -2.11
C VAL A 121 5.23 14.34 -1.74
N ARG A 122 6.48 14.41 -1.30
CA ARG A 122 7.18 13.27 -0.71
C ARG A 122 6.69 13.06 0.70
N ILE A 123 6.09 11.92 0.98
CA ILE A 123 5.54 11.57 2.31
C ILE A 123 6.27 10.41 3.00
N GLY A 124 7.30 9.87 2.36
CA GLY A 124 8.06 8.73 2.84
C GLY A 124 8.92 8.15 1.72
N GLY A 125 9.59 7.05 2.01
CA GLY A 125 10.36 6.31 1.03
C GLY A 125 10.86 4.98 1.57
N VAL A 126 11.35 4.13 0.68
CA VAL A 126 11.98 2.85 1.00
C VAL A 126 13.34 2.80 0.36
N ASP A 127 14.34 2.35 1.13
CA ASP A 127 15.64 2.00 0.58
C ASP A 127 15.53 0.55 0.07
N VAL A 128 15.61 0.39 -1.24
CA VAL A 128 15.74 -0.92 -1.90
C VAL A 128 17.22 -1.17 -2.19
N ILE A 129 17.62 -2.41 -2.48
CA ILE A 129 19.03 -2.75 -2.70
C ILE A 129 19.60 -1.88 -3.83
N GLY A 130 20.48 -0.93 -3.46
CA GLY A 130 21.15 -0.03 -4.40
C GLY A 130 20.33 1.19 -4.83
N SER A 131 19.10 1.39 -4.33
CA SER A 131 18.23 2.48 -4.79
C SER A 131 17.28 2.99 -3.72
N ARG A 132 16.74 4.21 -3.90
CA ARG A 132 15.68 4.75 -3.06
C ARG A 132 14.41 5.04 -3.86
N VAL A 133 13.26 4.60 -3.34
CA VAL A 133 11.94 4.92 -3.89
C VAL A 133 11.24 5.89 -2.96
N ASP A 134 10.93 7.10 -3.44
CA ASP A 134 10.11 8.06 -2.71
C ASP A 134 8.62 7.86 -3.01
N LEU A 135 7.78 8.09 -2.00
CA LEU A 135 6.32 7.97 -2.10
C LEU A 135 5.70 9.35 -2.33
N LEU A 136 5.04 9.52 -3.47
CA LEU A 136 4.61 10.82 -3.98
C LEU A 136 3.10 10.85 -4.26
N PRO A 137 2.25 11.27 -3.30
CA PRO A 137 0.90 11.72 -3.62
C PRO A 137 0.90 12.90 -4.58
N ASP A 138 0.07 12.81 -5.61
CA ASP A 138 -0.21 13.85 -6.58
C ASP A 138 -1.39 14.71 -6.11
N ALA A 139 -1.18 16.02 -6.02
CA ALA A 139 -2.19 16.97 -5.60
C ALA A 139 -3.24 17.30 -6.69
N ASP A 140 -3.08 16.80 -7.92
CA ASP A 140 -4.07 16.98 -8.99
C ASP A 140 -5.22 15.96 -8.88
N ASP A 141 -4.89 14.68 -8.73
CA ASP A 141 -5.88 13.59 -8.75
C ASP A 141 -5.82 12.64 -7.54
N GLY A 142 -4.92 12.91 -6.59
CA GLY A 142 -4.76 12.13 -5.38
C GLY A 142 -4.01 10.81 -5.58
N ARG A 143 -3.60 10.45 -6.80
CA ARG A 143 -2.85 9.19 -7.04
C ARG A 143 -1.53 9.19 -6.27
N VAL A 144 -1.09 8.01 -5.90
CA VAL A 144 0.20 7.83 -5.23
C VAL A 144 1.17 7.17 -6.18
N HIS A 145 2.31 7.82 -6.37
CA HIS A 145 3.40 7.37 -7.22
C HIS A 145 4.60 6.92 -6.39
N GLY A 146 5.39 6.02 -6.97
CA GLY A 146 6.77 5.78 -6.60
C GLY A 146 7.69 6.56 -7.52
N TRP A 147 8.77 7.10 -6.96
CA TRP A 147 9.82 7.75 -7.72
C TRP A 147 11.16 7.06 -7.45
N TYR A 148 11.67 6.33 -8.44
CA TYR A 148 13.07 5.90 -8.46
C TYR A 148 13.93 7.10 -8.84
N ARG A 149 14.91 7.43 -7.99
CA ARG A 149 15.72 8.65 -8.14
C ARG A 149 17.08 8.42 -8.82
N ASP A 150 17.52 7.16 -8.91
CA ASP A 150 18.88 6.81 -9.33
C ASP A 150 19.04 6.81 -10.88
N ASP A 151 20.06 6.12 -11.39
CA ASP A 151 20.56 6.22 -12.78
C ASP A 151 19.50 6.13 -13.89
N GLU A 152 18.39 5.42 -13.65
CA GLU A 152 17.23 5.36 -14.53
C GLU A 152 15.99 5.92 -13.81
N PRO A 153 15.83 7.26 -13.74
CA PRO A 153 14.81 7.86 -12.92
C PRO A 153 13.41 7.65 -13.52
N GLU A 154 12.52 7.04 -12.74
CA GLU A 154 11.20 6.60 -13.20
C GLU A 154 10.10 6.93 -12.18
N LEU A 155 9.01 7.52 -12.69
CA LEU A 155 7.79 7.78 -11.94
C LEU A 155 6.75 6.74 -12.34
N PHE A 156 6.34 5.91 -11.40
CA PHE A 156 5.41 4.82 -11.64
C PHE A 156 4.25 4.84 -10.63
N PRO A 157 3.06 4.35 -10.98
CA PRO A 157 1.93 4.36 -10.06
C PRO A 157 2.08 3.26 -8.99
N ILE A 158 1.69 3.56 -7.74
CA ILE A 158 1.69 2.60 -6.63
C ILE A 158 0.29 2.36 -6.07
N ALA A 159 -0.57 3.38 -6.07
CA ALA A 159 -1.94 3.29 -5.59
C ALA A 159 -2.84 4.36 -6.22
N ALA A 160 -4.13 4.06 -6.34
CA ALA A 160 -5.10 5.01 -6.88
C ALA A 160 -5.28 6.26 -6.00
N ASP A 161 -5.12 6.11 -4.68
CA ASP A 161 -5.14 7.18 -3.68
C ASP A 161 -4.55 6.69 -2.33
N PRO A 162 -4.33 7.57 -1.33
CA PRO A 162 -3.79 7.18 -0.03
C PRO A 162 -4.62 6.12 0.72
N SER A 163 -5.93 6.06 0.48
CA SER A 163 -6.81 5.06 1.12
C SER A 163 -6.55 3.65 0.58
N THR A 164 -6.33 3.53 -0.73
CA THR A 164 -5.95 2.25 -1.36
C THR A 164 -4.51 1.84 -1.06
N LEU A 165 -3.62 2.81 -0.82
CA LEU A 165 -2.27 2.54 -0.30
C LEU A 165 -2.35 1.97 1.13
N ALA A 166 -3.04 2.65 2.05
CA ALA A 166 -3.19 2.20 3.43
C ALA A 166 -3.81 0.80 3.51
N PHE A 167 -4.78 0.50 2.63
CA PHE A 167 -5.36 -0.84 2.52
C PHE A 167 -4.36 -1.91 2.08
N ALA A 168 -3.49 -1.59 1.11
CA ALA A 168 -2.45 -2.51 0.66
C ALA A 168 -1.42 -2.77 1.78
N GLN A 169 -0.98 -1.72 2.47
CA GLN A 169 -0.08 -1.84 3.62
C GLN A 169 -0.71 -2.65 4.76
N TRP A 170 -1.99 -2.42 5.06
CA TRP A 170 -2.75 -3.21 6.05
C TRP A 170 -2.78 -4.70 5.67
N SER A 171 -3.06 -5.00 4.40
CA SER A 171 -3.06 -6.37 3.89
C SER A 171 -1.70 -7.05 4.06
N ILE A 172 -0.60 -6.33 3.82
CA ILE A 172 0.77 -6.84 4.01
C ILE A 172 1.06 -7.15 5.48
N VAL A 173 0.68 -6.27 6.41
CA VAL A 173 0.86 -6.54 7.85
C VAL A 173 0.11 -7.81 8.27
N ARG A 174 -1.16 -7.94 7.84
CA ARG A 174 -1.98 -9.13 8.09
C ARG A 174 -1.31 -10.39 7.56
N VAL A 175 -0.81 -10.38 6.34
CA VAL A 175 -0.10 -11.53 5.77
C VAL A 175 1.12 -11.90 6.61
N ARG A 176 1.97 -10.92 6.96
CA ARG A 176 3.18 -11.17 7.76
C ARG A 176 2.91 -11.64 9.19
N GLU A 177 1.80 -11.22 9.79
CA GLU A 177 1.37 -11.70 11.10
C GLU A 177 0.92 -13.16 11.05
N TYR A 178 0.10 -13.51 10.07
CA TYR A 178 -0.42 -14.86 9.92
C TYR A 178 0.62 -15.84 9.36
N ASP A 179 1.56 -15.37 8.55
CA ASP A 179 2.65 -16.18 8.02
C ASP A 179 3.50 -16.79 9.13
N ARG A 180 3.79 -16.01 10.19
CA ARG A 180 4.52 -16.48 11.38
C ARG A 180 3.82 -17.66 12.09
N GLU A 181 2.50 -17.77 11.97
CA GLU A 181 1.70 -18.80 12.64
C GLU A 181 1.38 -19.98 11.71
N PHE A 182 1.20 -19.73 10.41
CA PHE A 182 0.60 -20.71 9.49
C PHE A 182 1.47 -21.05 8.26
N ALA A 183 2.67 -20.46 8.14
CA ALA A 183 3.59 -20.63 7.02
C ALA A 183 2.87 -20.46 5.68
N ILE A 184 2.28 -19.28 5.49
CA ILE A 184 1.41 -18.96 4.35
C ILE A 184 2.24 -18.66 3.10
N THR A 185 3.44 -18.12 3.29
CA THR A 185 4.41 -17.84 2.23
C THR A 185 5.01 -19.11 1.62
N ASP A 186 4.82 -20.29 2.23
CA ASP A 186 5.18 -21.58 1.61
C ASP A 186 4.37 -21.86 0.32
N ASP A 187 3.19 -21.23 0.17
CA ASP A 187 2.41 -21.19 -1.07
C ASP A 187 2.42 -19.77 -1.63
N TYR A 188 3.60 -19.32 -2.05
CA TYR A 188 3.82 -17.97 -2.54
C TYR A 188 2.92 -17.62 -3.72
N ASP A 189 2.76 -18.53 -4.69
CA ASP A 189 1.92 -18.33 -5.87
C ASP A 189 0.45 -18.11 -5.49
N GLY A 190 -0.08 -18.93 -4.57
CA GLY A 190 -1.44 -18.76 -4.05
C GLY A 190 -1.63 -17.46 -3.30
N LEU A 191 -0.65 -17.08 -2.47
CA LEU A 191 -0.65 -15.82 -1.73
C LEU A 191 -0.54 -14.61 -2.66
N ALA A 192 0.33 -14.65 -3.66
CA ALA A 192 0.51 -13.60 -4.66
C ALA A 192 -0.77 -13.38 -5.47
N ALA A 193 -1.45 -14.46 -5.88
CA ALA A 193 -2.73 -14.38 -6.57
C ALA A 193 -3.80 -13.68 -5.71
N ILE A 194 -3.83 -13.95 -4.40
CA ILE A 194 -4.79 -13.33 -3.47
C ILE A 194 -4.43 -11.88 -3.18
N MET A 195 -3.15 -11.59 -2.95
CA MET A 195 -2.62 -10.23 -2.74
C MET A 195 -2.68 -9.36 -3.99
N THR A 196 -2.85 -9.95 -5.16
CA THR A 196 -3.20 -9.25 -6.40
C THR A 196 -4.70 -9.06 -6.51
N ALA A 197 -5.50 -10.13 -6.33
CA ALA A 197 -6.93 -10.11 -6.55
C ALA A 197 -7.68 -9.21 -5.56
N VAL A 198 -7.41 -9.32 -4.25
CA VAL A 198 -8.14 -8.60 -3.21
C VAL A 198 -7.92 -7.10 -3.29
N PRO A 199 -6.67 -6.57 -3.26
CA PRO A 199 -6.42 -5.16 -3.54
C PRO A 199 -6.91 -4.73 -4.92
N GLY A 200 -6.85 -5.61 -5.93
CA GLY A 200 -7.39 -5.33 -7.26
C GLY A 200 -8.92 -5.11 -7.30
N THR A 201 -9.68 -5.55 -6.30
CA THR A 201 -11.12 -5.26 -6.21
C THR A 201 -11.39 -3.80 -5.82
N VAL A 202 -10.58 -3.25 -4.91
CA VAL A 202 -10.68 -1.86 -4.44
C VAL A 202 -9.86 -0.92 -5.32
N ASP A 203 -8.86 -1.46 -6.00
CA ASP A 203 -8.04 -0.77 -6.97
C ASP A 203 -7.94 -1.49 -8.33
N PRO A 204 -9.00 -1.46 -9.16
CA PRO A 204 -8.99 -2.18 -10.44
C PRO A 204 -7.91 -1.72 -11.41
N MET A 205 -7.46 -0.46 -11.30
CA MET A 205 -6.39 0.07 -12.15
C MET A 205 -5.03 -0.52 -11.79
N ALA A 206 -4.86 -1.05 -10.57
CA ALA A 206 -3.62 -1.73 -10.19
C ALA A 206 -3.39 -3.01 -10.99
N VAL A 207 -4.46 -3.69 -11.43
CA VAL A 207 -4.37 -5.05 -12.00
C VAL A 207 -5.00 -5.22 -13.39
N ARG A 208 -5.63 -4.18 -13.96
CA ARG A 208 -6.32 -4.26 -15.26
C ARG A 208 -5.86 -3.20 -16.25
N GLY A 209 -5.70 -3.63 -17.50
CA GLY A 209 -5.45 -2.77 -18.65
C GLY A 209 -3.97 -2.46 -18.85
N PRO A 210 -3.64 -1.75 -19.95
CA PRO A 210 -2.25 -1.45 -20.33
C PRO A 210 -1.51 -0.50 -19.37
N ALA A 211 -2.23 0.09 -18.40
CA ALA A 211 -1.67 0.96 -17.36
C ALA A 211 -1.65 0.29 -15.97
N ALA A 212 -1.82 -1.04 -15.91
CA ALA A 212 -1.75 -1.80 -14.66
C ALA A 212 -0.33 -1.76 -14.07
N TYR A 213 -0.23 -1.49 -12.77
CA TYR A 213 1.05 -1.23 -12.10
C TYR A 213 1.39 -2.19 -10.95
N ARG A 214 0.50 -3.13 -10.61
CA ARG A 214 0.76 -4.22 -9.65
C ARG A 214 0.87 -5.64 -10.23
N PRO A 215 0.81 -5.93 -11.55
CA PRO A 215 0.70 -7.31 -12.00
C PRO A 215 1.89 -8.18 -11.58
N ASN A 216 3.07 -7.60 -11.31
CA ASN A 216 4.27 -8.36 -10.92
C ASN A 216 4.79 -8.03 -9.51
N VAL A 217 4.11 -7.14 -8.76
CA VAL A 217 4.60 -6.64 -7.45
C VAL A 217 4.61 -7.75 -6.38
N PHE A 218 3.78 -8.76 -6.55
CA PHE A 218 3.69 -9.93 -5.68
C PHE A 218 4.23 -11.20 -6.35
N ASP A 219 4.72 -11.15 -7.59
CA ASP A 219 5.15 -12.34 -8.35
C ASP A 219 6.65 -12.63 -8.18
N ASP A 220 7.43 -11.71 -7.61
CA ASP A 220 8.86 -11.89 -7.39
C ASP A 220 9.14 -12.42 -5.97
N GLU A 221 9.47 -13.70 -5.83
CA GLU A 221 9.83 -14.33 -4.55
C GLU A 221 11.13 -13.75 -3.94
N ALA A 222 12.06 -13.26 -4.77
CA ALA A 222 13.37 -12.76 -4.33
C ALA A 222 13.36 -11.27 -3.94
N GLY A 223 12.41 -10.49 -4.46
CA GLY A 223 12.22 -9.05 -4.20
C GLY A 223 10.85 -8.68 -3.63
N GLY A 224 10.00 -9.67 -3.36
CA GLY A 224 8.59 -9.47 -3.04
C GLY A 224 8.35 -8.77 -1.71
N LEU A 225 7.40 -7.85 -1.71
CA LEU A 225 6.98 -7.08 -0.52
C LEU A 225 6.45 -7.94 0.64
N LEU A 226 6.25 -9.24 0.40
CA LEU A 226 5.73 -10.23 1.35
C LEU A 226 6.83 -10.83 2.23
N TYR A 227 8.09 -10.83 1.78
CA TYR A 227 9.24 -11.21 2.62
C TYR A 227 9.79 -9.98 3.36
N GLY A 228 9.87 -10.06 4.68
CA GLY A 228 10.49 -9.04 5.54
C GLY A 228 10.00 -9.04 6.98
#